data_AF-A0A938KHX5-F1
#
_entry.id   AF-A0A938KHX5-F1
#
_cell.length_a   1.000
_cell.length_b   1.000
_cell.length_c   1.000
_cell.angle_alpha   90.00
_cell.angle_beta   90.00
_cell.angle_gamma   90.00
#
_symmetry.space_group_name_H-M   'P 1'
#
loop_
_entity.id
_entity.type
_entity.pdbx_description
1 polymer ?
#
loop_
_entity_poly.entity_id
_entity_poly.type
_entity_poly.pdbx_seq_one_letter_code
_entity_poly.pdbx_strand_id
1 'polypeptide(L)' 'MTAATRIAEFVIEKAADEPMMTRAQLYRDLASLVVDENTARALIALSVELEQIERRHEQLVLDFKKAALR' A
#
# COMPACT_ATOMS: atom_id res chain seq x y z
N MET A 1 10.03 21.30 -7.42
CA MET A 1 9.90 20.06 -6.61
C MET A 1 10.11 20.42 -5.14
N THR A 2 9.14 20.15 -4.27
CA THR A 2 9.21 20.51 -2.84
C THR A 2 9.93 19.43 -2.03
N ALA A 3 10.34 19.73 -0.79
CA ALA A 3 10.91 18.72 0.11
C ALA A 3 9.93 17.58 0.40
N ALA A 4 8.64 17.89 0.57
CA ALA A 4 7.58 16.91 0.77
C ALA A 4 7.45 15.96 -0.43
N THR A 5 7.50 16.49 -1.67
CA THR A 5 7.47 15.67 -2.89
C THR A 5 8.65 14.71 -2.95
N ARG A 6 9.88 15.16 -2.66
CA ARG A 6 11.06 14.28 -2.66
C ARG A 6 10.98 13.18 -1.61
N ILE A 7 10.48 13.50 -0.40
CA ILE A 7 10.30 12.51 0.67
C ILE A 7 9.25 11.49 0.26
N ALA A 8 8.13 11.94 -0.32
CA ALA A 8 7.08 11.05 -0.80
C ALA A 8 7.59 10.07 -1.87
N GLU A 9 8.30 10.58 -2.87
CA GLU A 9 8.92 9.76 -3.92
C GLU A 9 9.91 8.74 -3.32
N PHE A 10 10.76 9.17 -2.39
CA PHE A 10 11.71 8.27 -1.72
C PHE A 10 11.01 7.17 -0.93
N VAL A 11 9.96 7.50 -0.16
CA VAL A 11 9.17 6.51 0.59
C VAL A 11 8.50 5.53 -0.37
N ILE A 12 7.91 6.01 -1.47
CA ILE A 12 7.29 5.14 -2.48
C ILE A 12 8.32 4.17 -3.09
N GLU A 13 9.50 4.68 -3.45
CA GLU A 13 10.58 3.87 -4.01
C GLU A 13 11.04 2.79 -3.02
N LYS A 14 11.29 3.16 -1.76
CA LYS A 14 11.82 2.23 -0.75
C LYS A 14 10.78 1.28 -0.19
N ALA A 15 9.51 1.70 -0.13
CA ALA A 15 8.43 0.83 0.30
C ALA A 15 8.14 -0.29 -0.72
N ALA A 16 8.67 -0.19 -1.95
CA ALA A 16 8.52 -1.21 -2.99
C ALA A 16 9.11 -2.59 -2.64
N ASP A 17 10.03 -2.65 -1.67
CA ASP A 17 10.63 -3.90 -1.18
C ASP A 17 9.99 -4.38 0.13
N GLU A 18 9.13 -3.55 0.75
CA GLU A 18 8.46 -3.88 2.00
C GLU A 18 7.26 -4.81 1.78
N PRO A 19 6.91 -5.63 2.79
CA PRO A 19 5.66 -6.39 2.80
C PRO A 19 4.45 -5.48 2.50
N MET A 20 3.46 -6.05 1.83
CA MET A 20 2.29 -5.32 1.31
C MET A 20 1.59 -4.47 2.38
N MET A 21 1.38 -5.05 3.57
CA MET A 21 0.75 -4.36 4.70
C MET A 21 1.62 -3.24 5.28
N THR A 22 2.94 -3.43 5.33
CA THR A 22 3.88 -2.38 5.72
C THR A 22 3.83 -1.21 4.74
N ARG A 23 3.83 -1.50 3.43
CA ARG A 23 3.70 -0.47 2.37
C ARG A 23 2.40 0.31 2.48
N ALA A 24 1.27 -0.37 2.71
CA ALA A 24 -0.03 0.29 2.89
C ALA A 24 0.00 1.25 4.09
N GLN A 25 0.61 0.84 5.20
CA GLN A 25 0.75 1.70 6.38
C GLN A 25 1.66 2.91 6.11
N LEU A 26 2.81 2.71 5.46
CA LEU A 26 3.71 3.80 5.09
C LEU A 26 3.02 4.85 4.20
N TYR A 27 2.13 4.43 3.29
CA TYR A 27 1.36 5.37 2.47
C TYR A 27 0.35 6.18 3.28
N ARG A 28 -0.28 5.59 4.31
CA ARG A 28 -1.17 6.33 5.23
C ARG A 28 -0.40 7.33 6.08
N ASP A 29 0.73 6.90 6.62
CA ASP A 29 1.57 7.76 7.45
C ASP A 29 2.07 8.94 6.60
N LEU A 30 2.52 8.67 5.37
CA LEU A 30 2.91 9.73 4.43
C LEU A 30 1.73 10.65 4.07
N ALA A 31 0.53 10.11 3.84
CA ALA A 31 -0.67 10.89 3.56
C ALA A 31 -1.02 11.87 4.70
N SER A 32 -0.72 11.50 5.96
CA SER A 32 -0.92 12.36 7.13
C SER A 32 0.09 13.50 7.25
N LEU A 33 1.26 13.36 6.61
CA LEU A 33 2.37 14.31 6.67
C LEU A 33 2.42 15.26 5.47
N VAL A 34 1.85 14.87 4.32
CA VAL A 34 1.84 15.72 3.13
C VAL A 34 0.79 16.83 3.25
N VAL A 35 1.18 18.04 2.86
CA VAL A 35 0.29 19.23 2.88
C VAL A 35 -0.64 19.25 1.65
N ASP A 36 -0.24 18.59 0.55
CA ASP A 36 -1.04 18.54 -0.67
C ASP A 36 -2.17 17.50 -0.56
N GLU A 37 -3.42 17.98 -0.53
CA GLU A 37 -4.60 17.13 -0.38
C GLU A 37 -4.78 16.12 -1.51
N ASN A 38 -4.35 16.46 -2.72
CA ASN A 38 -4.47 15.56 -3.87
C ASN A 38 -3.52 14.36 -3.73
N THR A 39 -2.27 14.63 -3.35
CA THR A 39 -1.29 13.59 -3.02
C THR A 39 -1.75 12.75 -1.83
N ALA A 40 -2.28 13.38 -0.77
CA ALA A 40 -2.82 12.65 0.39
C ALA A 40 -3.94 11.68 -0.03
N ARG A 41 -4.90 12.14 -0.85
CA ARG A 41 -5.98 11.30 -1.37
C ARG A 41 -5.47 10.14 -2.21
N ALA A 42 -4.49 10.38 -3.08
CA ALA A 42 -3.89 9.33 -3.92
C ALA A 42 -3.18 8.27 -3.07
N LEU A 43 -2.41 8.67 -2.06
CA LEU A 43 -1.72 7.76 -1.14
C LEU A 43 -2.71 6.92 -0.33
N ILE A 44 -3.81 7.51 0.15
CA ILE A 44 -4.87 6.78 0.84
C ILE A 44 -5.52 5.76 -0.11
N ALA A 45 -5.86 6.15 -1.34
CA ALA A 45 -6.43 5.25 -2.32
C ALA A 45 -5.51 4.05 -2.59
N LEU A 46 -4.21 4.30 -2.81
CA LEU A 46 -3.21 3.24 -2.97
C LEU A 46 -3.12 2.33 -1.74
N SER A 47 -3.18 2.87 -0.52
CA SER A 47 -3.15 2.06 0.69
C SER A 47 -4.34 1.08 0.76
N VAL A 48 -5.53 1.53 0.35
CA VAL A 48 -6.75 0.71 0.32
C VAL A 48 -6.67 -0.36 -0.75
N GLU A 49 -6.18 -0.02 -1.95
CA GLU A 49 -5.97 -0.99 -3.02
C GLU A 49 -4.99 -2.10 -2.60
N LEU A 50 -3.89 -1.73 -1.93
CA LEU A 50 -2.92 -2.71 -1.45
C LEU A 50 -3.54 -3.71 -0.46
N GLU A 51 -4.32 -3.22 0.52
CA GLU A 51 -5.01 -4.12 1.46
C GLU A 51 -6.04 -5.02 0.78
N GLN A 52 -6.76 -4.52 -0.23
CA GLN A 52 -7.72 -5.32 -0.98
C GLN A 52 -7.04 -6.44 -1.76
N ILE A 53 -5.90 -6.16 -2.37
CA ILE A 53 -5.10 -7.16 -3.08
C ILE A 53 -4.60 -8.23 -2.09
N GLU A 54 -4.09 -7.84 -0.92
CA GLU A 54 -3.63 -8.79 0.10
C GLU A 54 -4.76 -9.73 0.54
N ARG A 55 -5.94 -9.18 0.88
CA ARG A 55 -7.11 -9.99 1.27
C ARG A 55 -7.56 -10.94 0.16
N ARG A 56 -7.53 -10.49 -1.10
CA ARG A 56 -7.88 -11.35 -2.26
C ARG A 56 -6.84 -12.45 -2.45
N HIS A 57 -5.57 -12.14 -2.27
CA HIS A 57 -4.49 -13.12 -2.34
C HIS A 57 -4.64 -14.19 -1.24
N GLU A 58 -4.87 -13.79 0.01
CA GLU A 58 -5.14 -14.71 1.12
C GLU A 58 -6.34 -15.62 0.84
N GLN A 59 -7.43 -15.04 0.33
CA GLN A 59 -8.63 -15.81 -0.04
C GLN A 59 -8.33 -16.83 -1.14
N LEU A 60 -7.59 -16.43 -2.17
CA LEU A 60 -7.21 -17.31 -3.27
C LEU A 60 -6.32 -18.47 -2.78
N VAL A 61 -5.38 -18.20 -1.89
CA VAL A 61 -4.53 -19.24 -1.26
C VAL A 61 -5.40 -20.23 -0.47
N LEU A 62 -6.39 -19.76 0.27
CA LEU A 62 -7.31 -20.64 1.01
C LEU A 62 -8.14 -21.51 0.06
N ASP A 63 -8.62 -20.96 -1.04
CA ASP A 63 -9.43 -21.71 -2.01
C ASP A 63 -8.61 -22.78 -2.74
N PHE A 64 -7.35 -22.48 -3.09
CA PHE A 64 -6.43 -23.50 -3.61
C PHE A 64 -6.14 -24.61 -2.61
N LYS A 65 -5.90 -24.29 -1.33
CA LYS A 65 -5.69 -25.30 -0.29
C LYS A 65 -6.91 -26.21 -0.13
N LYS A 66 -8.13 -25.66 -0.17
CA LYS A 66 -9.37 -26.44 -0.10
C LYS A 66 -9.54 -27.34 -1.32
N ALA A 67 -9.20 -26.85 -2.51
CA ALA A 67 -9.29 -27.64 -3.74
C ALA A 67 -8.29 -28.79 -3.76
N ALA A 68 -7.07 -28.60 -3.26
CA ALA A 68 -6.03 -29.63 -3.20
C ALA A 68 -6.31 -30.76 -2.19
N LEU A 69 -7.24 -30.54 -1.24
CA LEU A 69 -7.65 -31.53 -0.24
C LEU A 69 -8.89 -32.35 -0.66
N ARG A 70 -9.44 -32.10 -1.85
CA ARG A 70 -10.56 -32.84 -2.45
C ARG A 70 -10.03 -33.82 -3.49
#